data_AF-A0A349HFJ4-F1
#
_entry.id   AF-A0A349HFJ4-F1
#
_cell.length_a   1.000
_cell.length_b   1.000
_cell.length_c   1.000
_cell.angle_alpha   90.00
_cell.angle_beta   90.00
_cell.angle_gamma   90.00
#
_symmetry.space_group_name_H-M   'P 1'
#
loop_
_entity.id
_entity.type
_entity.pdbx_description
1 polymer ?
#
loop_
_entity_poly.entity_id
_entity_poly.type
_entity_poly.pdbx_seq_one_letter_code
_entity_poly.pdbx_strand_id
1 'polypeptide(L)' 'MNEHRCPVCRRLLMKGKVIKVQVKCPKCKKMVKIVGDS' A
#
# COMPACT_ATOMS: atom_id res chain seq x y z
N MET A 1 -11.63 8.58 1.24
CA MET A 1 -11.14 7.19 1.43
C MET A 1 -9.72 7.11 0.88
N ASN A 2 -8.73 6.81 1.71
CA ASN A 2 -7.34 6.69 1.25
C ASN A 2 -7.14 5.35 0.53
N GLU A 3 -6.80 5.41 -0.75
CA GLU A 3 -6.39 4.27 -1.56
C GLU A 3 -4.87 4.26 -1.68
N HIS A 4 -4.25 3.19 -1.18
CA HIS A 4 -2.82 2.98 -1.32
C HIS A 4 -2.56 2.06 -2.51
N ARG A 5 -1.84 2.58 -3.49
CA ARG A 5 -1.45 1.87 -4.71
C ARG A 5 0.04 1.61 -4.73
N CYS A 6 0.43 0.53 -5.40
CA CYS A 6 1.83 0.20 -5.58
C CYS A 6 2.52 1.25 -6.48
N PRO A 7 3.68 1.81 -6.10
CA PRO A 7 4.38 2.82 -6.90
C PRO A 7 4.95 2.26 -8.21
N VAL A 8 5.09 0.94 -8.34
CA VAL A 8 5.67 0.30 -9.53
C VAL A 8 4.59 -0.07 -10.54
N CYS A 9 3.59 -0.84 -10.12
CA CYS A 9 2.60 -1.42 -11.03
C CYS A 9 1.22 -0.76 -10.92
N ARG A 10 1.07 0.27 -10.06
CA ARG A 10 -0.18 0.99 -9.77
C ARG A 10 -1.34 0.11 -9.29
N ARG A 11 -1.08 -1.15 -8.97
CA ARG A 11 -2.08 -2.07 -8.42
C ARG A 11 -2.54 -1.58 -7.05
N LEU A 12 -3.84 -1.64 -6.80
CA LEU A 12 -4.41 -1.37 -5.49
C LEU A 12 -3.82 -2.37 -4.49
N LEU A 13 -3.17 -1.82 -3.46
CA LEU A 13 -2.62 -2.60 -2.36
C LEU A 13 -3.62 -2.65 -1.21
N MET A 14 -4.21 -1.49 -0.89
CA MET A 14 -5.12 -1.38 0.23
C MET A 14 -6.03 -0.17 0.08
N LYS A 15 -7.24 -0.25 0.64
CA LYS A 15 -8.20 0.84 0.73
C LYS A 15 -8.72 0.89 2.16
N GLY A 16 -8.51 1.99 2.88
CA GLY A 16 -8.90 2.11 4.29
C GLY A 16 -7.94 2.96 5.12
N LYS A 17 -8.25 3.13 6.40
CA LYS A 17 -7.35 3.77 7.37
C LYS A 17 -6.35 2.72 7.89
N VAL A 18 -5.07 3.07 7.92
CA VAL A 18 -3.99 2.21 8.44
C VAL A 18 -3.08 3.04 9.31
N ILE A 19 -2.54 2.45 10.37
CA ILE A 19 -1.55 3.13 11.22
C ILE A 19 -0.16 2.97 10.60
N LYS A 20 0.31 1.72 10.46
CA LYS A 20 1.61 1.40 9.82
C LYS A 20 1.64 -0.06 9.39
N VAL A 21 1.81 -0.32 8.09
CA VAL A 21 1.89 -1.69 7.56
C VAL A 21 2.91 -1.78 6.43
N GLN A 22 3.61 -2.91 6.35
CA GLN A 22 4.40 -3.28 5.19
C GLN A 22 3.62 -4.27 4.35
N VAL A 23 3.26 -3.86 3.13
CA VAL A 23 2.58 -4.71 2.16
C VAL A 23 3.56 -5.10 1.05
N LYS A 24 3.64 -6.39 0.77
CA LYS A 24 4.31 -6.89 -0.44
C LYS A 24 3.32 -6.86 -1.60
N CYS A 25 3.67 -6.15 -2.67
CA CYS A 25 2.92 -6.14 -3.92
C CYS A 25 2.83 -7.58 -4.49
N PRO A 26 1.64 -8.18 -4.67
CA PRO A 26 1.54 -9.55 -5.18
C PRO A 26 1.99 -9.67 -6.64
N LYS A 27 1.82 -8.60 -7.44
CA LYS A 27 2.20 -8.60 -8.87
C LYS A 27 3.70 -8.39 -9.10
N CYS A 28 4.28 -7.43 -8.38
CA CYS A 28 5.61 -6.91 -8.64
C CYS A 28 6.62 -7.24 -7.54
N LYS A 29 6.18 -7.92 -6.47
CA LYS A 29 6.96 -8.38 -5.30
C LYS A 29 7.69 -7.28 -4.51
N LYS A 30 7.56 -6.00 -4.93
CA LYS A 30 8.05 -4.80 -4.24
C LYS A 30 7.40 -4.70 -2.85
N MET A 31 8.21 -4.46 -1.82
CA MET A 31 7.71 -4.07 -0.50
C MET A 31 7.34 -2.59 -0.51
N VAL A 32 6.15 -2.27 -0.02
CA VAL A 32 5.62 -0.91 0.11
C VAL A 32 5.30 -0.68 1.58
N LYS A 33 5.90 0.36 2.14
CA LYS A 33 5.59 0.84 3.49
C LYS A 33 4.43 1.82 3.36
N ILE A 34 3.31 1.49 4.00
CA ILE A 34 2.14 2.36 4.09
C ILE A 34 2.10 2.88 5.52
N VAL A 35 2.24 4.19 5.68
CA VAL A 35 2.13 4.91 6.95
C VAL A 35 0.91 5.78 6.82
N GLY A 36 -0.08 5.63 7.71
CA GLY A 36 -1.19 6.56 7.73
C GLY A 36 -0.94 7.64 8.76
N ASP A 37 -1.23 8.88 8.37
CA ASP A 37 -1.42 9.98 9.30
C ASP A 37 -2.67 9.68 10.13
N SER A 38 -2.51 9.66 11.46
CA SER A 38 -3.56 9.34 12.43
C SER A 38 -4.64 10.41 12.44
#